data_AF-A0A1F5A3Z2-F1
#
_entry.id   AF-A0A1F5A3Z2-F1
#
_cell.length_a   1.000
_cell.length_b   1.000
_cell.length_c   1.000
_cell.angle_alpha   90.00
_cell.angle_beta   90.00
_cell.angle_gamma   90.00
#
_symmetry.space_group_name_H-M   'P 1'
#
loop_
_entity.id
_entity.type
_entity.pdbx_description
1 polymer ?
#
loop_
_entity_poly.entity_id
_entity_poly.type
_entity_poly.pdbx_seq_one_letter_code
_entity_poly.pdbx_strand_id
1 'polypeptide(L)'
;MTRSFEINVIGVNVRAGQSSGNIVYAFFPAPDFLYVVRVVLSLVALLFGFDQISREREQGTLKLLLSGPVSRARVLAGKWIGNFLSLAVPFLLVTLLGTAVLLFDPDVRFTAGQLGRLGLILGLALLYLAFFLSLGMLVSALTRRAATSVIVLLFAWALLVFVLPNLGTLVARQFVSVPSVKALSEKREQTWTREVLLGISRGENWADHMRTISRENDRMEEDYRLKFERLVRLSRNINRLSPAASLLDAATEIAGTGIGEEIRLKGEVVRYKNAIIDDIIADRAADRRDGQYQAFVYRYRPVSEVFAAGALFDLAWLAVFNVLVFAFAYAGFVRYDVR
;
A
#
# COMPACT_ATOMS: atom_id res chain seq x y z
N MET A 1 10.39 1.89 -5.09
CA MET A 1 11.66 1.68 -4.34
C MET A 1 12.32 0.40 -4.83
N THR A 2 13.11 0.47 -5.90
CA THR A 2 13.90 -0.68 -6.37
C THR A 2 15.16 -0.78 -5.51
N ARG A 3 15.25 -1.85 -4.72
CA ARG A 3 16.50 -2.21 -4.03
C ARG A 3 17.37 -2.93 -5.06
N SER A 4 18.57 -2.42 -5.33
CA SER A 4 19.51 -3.15 -6.18
C SER A 4 20.15 -4.26 -5.35
N PHE A 5 20.20 -5.45 -5.94
CA PHE A 5 20.78 -6.63 -5.31
C PHE A 5 22.14 -6.87 -5.95
N GLU A 6 23.16 -7.01 -5.12
CA GLU A 6 24.50 -7.40 -5.54
C GLU A 6 24.76 -8.80 -5.00
N ILE A 7 25.05 -9.75 -5.90
CA ILE A 7 25.39 -11.11 -5.52
C ILE A 7 26.90 -11.11 -5.28
N ASN A 8 27.32 -11.32 -4.02
CA ASN A 8 28.72 -11.45 -3.65
C ASN A 8 29.01 -12.86 -3.15
N VAL A 9 30.28 -13.22 -2.96
CA VAL A 9 30.74 -14.55 -2.52
C VAL A 9 30.12 -14.97 -1.17
N ILE A 10 29.72 -14.00 -0.34
CA ILE A 10 29.18 -14.20 1.01
C ILE A 10 27.62 -14.21 1.01
N GLY A 11 26.98 -13.90 -0.13
CA GLY A 11 25.52 -13.91 -0.28
C GLY A 11 24.97 -12.70 -1.04
N VAL A 12 23.65 -12.52 -0.98
CA VAL A 12 22.97 -11.39 -1.62
C VAL A 12 23.02 -10.17 -0.69
N ASN A 13 23.76 -9.15 -1.11
CA ASN A 13 23.74 -7.83 -0.48
C ASN A 13 22.61 -7.00 -1.07
N VAL A 14 21.74 -6.51 -0.19
CA VAL A 14 20.67 -5.58 -0.55
C VAL A 14 21.24 -4.17 -0.40
N ARG A 15 21.62 -3.52 -1.51
CA ARG A 15 21.94 -2.08 -1.45
C ARG A 15 20.63 -1.33 -1.29
N ALA A 16 20.37 -0.85 -0.07
CA ALA A 16 19.34 0.14 0.16
C ALA A 16 19.80 1.45 -0.52
N GLY A 17 19.14 1.82 -1.62
CA GLY A 17 19.31 3.13 -2.23
C GLY A 17 20.21 3.16 -3.47
N GLN A 18 19.80 2.50 -4.56
CA GLN A 18 19.80 3.27 -5.81
C GLN A 18 18.64 4.26 -5.73
N SER A 19 18.90 5.35 -5.03
CA SER A 19 18.25 6.62 -5.34
C SER A 19 18.42 6.83 -6.83
N SER A 20 17.39 7.27 -7.54
CA SER A 20 17.55 7.76 -8.91
C SER A 20 18.83 8.61 -8.99
N GLY A 21 19.62 8.52 -10.05
CA GLY A 21 20.92 9.21 -10.16
C GLY A 21 20.90 10.71 -9.89
N ASN A 22 19.72 11.31 -9.73
CA ASN A 22 19.49 12.65 -9.26
C ASN A 22 19.10 12.68 -7.76
N ILE A 23 19.99 13.23 -6.93
CA ILE A 23 19.87 13.41 -5.47
C ILE A 23 18.65 14.28 -5.09
N VAL A 24 18.21 15.18 -5.98
CA VAL A 24 17.06 16.08 -5.72
C VAL A 24 15.77 15.30 -5.51
N TYR A 25 15.55 14.20 -6.25
CA TYR A 25 14.37 13.35 -6.08
C TYR A 25 14.39 12.53 -4.78
N ALA A 26 15.54 12.39 -4.13
CA ALA A 26 15.60 11.83 -2.78
C ALA A 26 15.00 12.77 -1.74
N PHE A 27 15.12 14.09 -1.97
CA PHE A 27 14.53 15.13 -1.11
C PHE A 27 13.08 15.48 -1.50
N PHE A 28 12.75 15.41 -2.79
CA PHE A 28 11.42 15.71 -3.33
C PHE A 28 10.90 14.55 -4.19
N PRO A 29 10.46 13.43 -3.57
CA PRO A 29 9.82 12.36 -4.33
C PRO A 29 8.58 12.91 -5.04
N ALA A 30 8.50 12.73 -6.35
CA ALA A 30 7.35 13.15 -7.14
C ALA A 30 6.08 12.45 -6.61
N PRO A 31 4.99 13.20 -6.36
CA PRO A 31 3.76 12.61 -5.86
C PRO A 31 3.21 11.63 -6.89
N ASP A 32 3.09 10.36 -6.51
CA ASP A 32 2.47 9.35 -7.34
C ASP A 32 0.92 9.46 -7.29
N PHE A 33 0.24 8.73 -8.18
CA PHE A 33 -1.21 8.72 -8.25
C PHE A 33 -1.87 8.42 -6.90
N LEU A 34 -1.36 7.41 -6.18
CA LEU A 34 -1.93 7.01 -4.89
C LEU A 34 -1.70 8.06 -3.82
N TYR A 35 -0.56 8.76 -3.82
CA TYR A 35 -0.32 9.88 -2.92
C TYR A 35 -1.35 11.01 -3.15
N VAL A 36 -1.60 11.37 -4.41
CA VAL A 36 -2.59 12.39 -4.77
C VAL A 36 -3.99 11.98 -4.29
N VAL A 37 -4.43 10.75 -4.56
CA VAL A 37 -5.73 10.26 -4.08
C VAL A 37 -5.79 10.22 -2.56
N ARG A 38 -4.78 9.63 -1.91
CA ARG A 38 -4.75 9.38 -0.47
C ARG A 38 -4.71 10.67 0.34
N VAL A 39 -3.92 11.65 -0.07
CA VAL A 39 -3.66 12.88 0.69
C VAL A 39 -4.46 14.06 0.16
N VAL A 40 -4.32 14.38 -1.13
CA VAL A 40 -4.90 15.60 -1.70
C VAL A 40 -6.40 15.43 -1.91
N LEU A 41 -6.83 14.39 -2.62
CA LEU A 41 -8.25 14.21 -2.91
C LEU A 41 -9.08 13.84 -1.68
N SER A 42 -8.51 13.13 -0.69
CA SER A 42 -9.21 12.91 0.59
C SER A 42 -9.50 14.20 1.34
N LEU A 43 -8.53 15.13 1.34
CA LEU A 43 -8.69 16.44 1.94
C LEU A 43 -9.75 17.24 1.19
N VAL A 44 -9.70 17.26 -0.14
CA VAL A 44 -10.73 17.91 -0.97
C VAL A 44 -12.12 17.30 -0.72
N ALA A 45 -12.25 15.98 -0.69
CA ALA A 45 -13.51 15.31 -0.40
C ALA A 45 -14.09 15.72 0.96
N LEU A 46 -13.24 15.79 1.98
CA LEU A 46 -13.62 16.24 3.31
C LEU A 46 -14.00 17.72 3.35
N LEU A 47 -13.29 18.57 2.61
CA LEU A 47 -13.61 19.99 2.45
C LEU A 47 -14.91 20.24 1.66
N PHE A 48 -15.36 19.29 0.86
CA PHE A 48 -16.70 19.37 0.26
C PHE A 48 -17.79 19.03 1.29
N GLY A 49 -17.46 18.23 2.32
CA GLY A 49 -18.42 17.75 3.32
C GLY A 49 -18.56 18.61 4.58
N PHE A 50 -17.54 19.40 4.96
CA PHE A 50 -17.43 19.92 6.33
C PHE A 50 -18.53 20.91 6.77
N ASP A 51 -19.09 21.68 5.86
CA ASP A 51 -20.04 22.76 6.15
C ASP A 51 -21.43 22.56 5.53
N GLN A 52 -21.66 21.43 4.87
CA GLN A 52 -22.90 21.18 4.13
C GLN A 52 -24.18 21.29 4.97
N ILE A 53 -24.08 20.98 6.26
CA ILE A 53 -25.21 21.01 7.20
C ILE A 53 -25.02 22.15 8.20
N SER A 54 -23.82 22.30 8.76
CA SER A 54 -23.55 23.31 9.78
C SER A 54 -23.75 24.74 9.28
N ARG A 55 -23.36 25.06 8.03
CA ARG A 55 -23.54 26.41 7.47
C ARG A 55 -25.02 26.73 7.24
N GLU A 56 -25.78 25.79 6.71
CA GLU A 56 -27.23 25.98 6.50
C GLU A 56 -27.99 26.10 7.83
N ARG A 57 -27.48 25.43 8.86
CA ARG A 57 -27.98 25.57 10.22
C ARG A 57 -27.68 26.94 10.80
N GLU A 58 -26.47 27.47 10.61
CA GLU A 58 -26.09 28.83 11.04
C GLU A 58 -26.92 29.90 10.32
N GLN A 59 -27.19 29.71 9.03
CA GLN A 59 -27.94 30.66 8.19
C GLN A 59 -29.46 30.54 8.33
N GLY A 60 -29.96 29.52 9.04
CA GLY A 60 -31.40 29.26 9.19
C GLY A 60 -32.08 28.70 7.93
N THR A 61 -31.36 28.58 6.81
CA THR A 61 -31.88 28.04 5.54
C THR A 61 -32.29 26.58 5.65
N LEU A 62 -31.67 25.81 6.57
CA LEU A 62 -32.05 24.43 6.83
C LEU A 62 -33.47 24.30 7.40
N LYS A 63 -33.91 25.24 8.26
CA LYS A 63 -35.29 25.24 8.79
C LYS A 63 -36.30 25.52 7.68
N LEU A 64 -35.96 26.42 6.75
CA LEU A 64 -36.78 26.74 5.59
C LEU A 64 -36.90 25.55 4.62
N LEU A 65 -35.81 24.80 4.39
CA LEU A 65 -35.82 23.60 3.56
C LEU A 65 -36.72 22.49 4.13
N LEU A 66 -36.74 22.34 5.46
CA LEU A 66 -37.50 21.30 6.16
C LEU A 66 -38.95 21.66 6.46
N SER A 67 -39.40 22.88 6.16
CA SER A 67 -40.82 23.26 6.27
C SER A 67 -41.67 22.74 5.10
N GLY A 68 -41.02 22.38 3.98
CA GLY A 68 -41.67 21.74 2.85
C GLY A 68 -41.88 20.22 3.02
N PRO A 69 -42.66 19.57 2.13
CA PRO A 69 -42.97 18.14 2.20
C PRO A 69 -41.82 17.23 1.72
N VAL A 70 -40.57 17.59 2.03
CA VAL A 70 -39.38 16.84 1.60
C VAL A 70 -38.82 16.02 2.76
N SER A 71 -38.66 14.71 2.55
CA SER A 71 -38.05 13.84 3.56
C SER A 71 -36.59 14.21 3.81
N ARG A 72 -36.17 14.20 5.09
CA ARG A 72 -34.78 14.42 5.52
C ARG A 72 -33.77 13.52 4.80
N ALA A 73 -34.14 12.27 4.50
CA ALA A 73 -33.31 11.31 3.79
C ALA A 73 -33.00 11.75 2.35
N ARG A 74 -34.02 12.24 1.60
CA ARG A 74 -33.83 12.75 0.23
C ARG A 74 -32.92 13.98 0.20
N VAL A 75 -33.07 14.91 1.16
CA VAL A 75 -32.21 16.09 1.26
C VAL A 75 -30.75 15.67 1.47
N LEU A 76 -30.51 14.78 2.43
CA LEU A 76 -29.16 14.30 2.75
C LEU A 76 -28.55 13.52 1.57
N ALA A 77 -29.29 12.59 0.98
CA ALA A 77 -28.80 11.80 -0.15
C ALA A 77 -28.54 12.67 -1.39
N GLY A 78 -29.40 13.64 -1.68
CA GLY A 78 -29.19 14.58 -2.79
C GLY A 78 -27.93 15.42 -2.62
N LYS A 79 -27.70 15.96 -1.41
CA LYS A 79 -26.46 16.68 -1.08
C LYS A 79 -25.23 15.80 -1.21
N TRP A 80 -25.30 14.56 -0.71
CA TRP A 80 -24.19 13.63 -0.80
C TRP A 80 -23.88 13.24 -2.24
N ILE A 81 -24.88 12.86 -3.04
CA ILE A 81 -24.71 12.48 -4.45
C ILE A 81 -24.18 13.66 -5.25
N GLY A 82 -24.73 14.86 -5.06
CA GLY A 82 -24.27 16.07 -5.77
C GLY A 82 -22.81 16.37 -5.50
N ASN A 83 -22.39 16.33 -4.24
CA ASN A 83 -20.99 16.58 -3.88
C ASN A 83 -20.06 15.44 -4.30
N PHE A 84 -20.53 14.19 -4.23
CA PHE A 84 -19.77 13.05 -4.70
C PHE A 84 -19.53 13.10 -6.21
N LEU A 85 -20.55 13.42 -7.01
CA LEU A 85 -20.42 13.56 -8.47
C LEU A 85 -19.52 14.74 -8.87
N SER A 86 -19.64 15.87 -8.17
CA SER A 86 -18.76 17.04 -8.39
C SER A 86 -17.27 16.73 -8.18
N LEU A 87 -16.96 15.73 -7.34
CA LEU A 87 -15.59 15.26 -7.13
C LEU A 87 -15.22 14.11 -8.08
N ALA A 88 -16.11 13.13 -8.23
CA ALA A 88 -15.85 11.90 -8.97
C ALA A 88 -15.71 12.14 -10.48
N VAL A 89 -16.55 12.99 -11.07
CA VAL A 89 -16.55 13.23 -12.52
C VAL A 89 -15.24 13.86 -12.98
N PRO A 90 -14.75 14.98 -12.42
CA PRO A 90 -13.46 15.55 -12.81
C PRO A 90 -12.29 14.59 -12.55
N PHE A 91 -12.30 13.87 -11.42
CA PHE A 91 -11.27 12.89 -11.09
C PHE A 91 -11.18 11.77 -12.15
N LEU A 92 -12.32 11.18 -12.52
CA LEU A 92 -12.38 10.14 -13.54
C LEU A 92 -11.97 10.69 -14.91
N LEU A 93 -12.44 11.87 -15.29
CA LEU A 93 -12.07 12.50 -16.57
C LEU A 93 -10.56 12.70 -16.68
N VAL A 94 -9.93 13.32 -15.67
CA VAL A 94 -8.48 13.56 -15.69
C VAL A 94 -7.70 12.25 -15.72
N THR A 95 -8.12 11.24 -14.95
CA THR A 95 -7.41 9.95 -14.91
C THR A 95 -7.56 9.15 -16.20
N LEU A 96 -8.75 9.17 -16.81
CA LEU A 96 -9.00 8.52 -18.11
C LEU A 96 -8.27 9.24 -19.24
N LEU A 97 -8.22 10.57 -19.23
CA LEU A 97 -7.42 11.35 -20.18
C LEU A 97 -5.92 11.04 -20.03
N GLY A 98 -5.40 10.99 -18.81
CA GLY A 98 -4.00 10.59 -18.57
C GLY A 98 -3.70 9.18 -19.08
N THR A 99 -4.63 8.24 -18.87
CA THR A 99 -4.51 6.87 -19.41
C THR A 99 -4.57 6.85 -20.94
N ALA A 100 -5.44 7.67 -21.55
CA ALA A 100 -5.53 7.81 -22.99
C ALA A 100 -4.25 8.40 -23.59
N VAL A 101 -3.60 9.34 -22.90
CA VAL A 101 -2.30 9.87 -23.31
C VAL A 101 -1.23 8.77 -23.34
N LEU A 102 -1.21 7.88 -22.34
CA LEU A 102 -0.28 6.75 -22.29
C LEU A 102 -0.48 5.75 -23.43
N LEU A 103 -1.69 5.64 -23.98
CA LEU A 103 -1.97 4.77 -25.12
C LEU A 103 -1.34 5.26 -26.44
N PHE A 104 -0.86 6.49 -26.52
CA PHE A 104 -0.12 6.97 -27.68
C PHE A 104 1.34 6.51 -27.71
N ASP A 105 1.86 5.99 -26.60
CA ASP A 105 3.22 5.46 -26.53
C ASP A 105 3.27 4.02 -27.09
N PRO A 106 4.05 3.74 -28.16
CA PRO A 106 4.14 2.41 -28.76
C PRO A 106 4.65 1.32 -27.81
N ASP A 107 5.45 1.70 -26.80
CA ASP A 107 6.05 0.79 -25.83
C ASP A 107 5.06 0.40 -24.73
N VAL A 108 3.95 1.13 -24.58
CA VAL A 108 2.93 0.90 -23.55
C VAL A 108 1.72 0.18 -24.15
N ARG A 109 1.72 -1.16 -24.05
CA ARG A 109 0.57 -1.98 -24.45
C ARG A 109 -0.26 -2.41 -23.26
N PHE A 110 -1.43 -1.81 -23.10
CA PHE A 110 -2.39 -2.23 -22.08
C PHE A 110 -3.09 -3.52 -22.49
N THR A 111 -2.89 -4.57 -21.69
CA THR A 111 -3.67 -5.81 -21.78
C THR A 111 -5.04 -5.60 -21.12
N ALA A 112 -6.08 -6.32 -21.56
CA ALA A 112 -7.42 -6.28 -20.95
C ALA A 112 -7.39 -6.48 -19.42
N GLY A 113 -6.51 -7.36 -18.92
CA GLY A 113 -6.31 -7.56 -17.48
C GLY A 113 -5.73 -6.35 -16.74
N GLN A 114 -4.90 -5.55 -17.39
CA GLN A 114 -4.34 -4.31 -16.80
C GLN A 114 -5.40 -3.20 -16.76
N LEU A 115 -6.24 -3.08 -17.79
CA LEU A 115 -7.39 -2.17 -17.76
C LEU A 115 -8.40 -2.56 -16.68
N GLY A 116 -8.64 -3.86 -16.48
CA GLY A 116 -9.47 -4.35 -15.38
C GLY A 116 -8.92 -3.97 -14.00
N ARG A 117 -7.60 -4.11 -13.79
CA ARG A 117 -6.91 -3.66 -12.56
C ARG A 117 -7.04 -2.16 -12.35
N LEU A 118 -6.87 -1.36 -13.42
CA LEU A 118 -7.06 0.09 -13.35
C LEU A 118 -8.50 0.44 -12.93
N GLY A 119 -9.51 -0.21 -13.53
CA GLY A 119 -10.91 -0.01 -13.13
C GLY A 119 -11.18 -0.33 -11.66
N LEU A 120 -10.57 -1.40 -11.13
CA LEU A 120 -10.66 -1.75 -9.71
C LEU A 120 -9.98 -0.70 -8.81
N ILE A 121 -8.82 -0.19 -9.20
CA ILE A 121 -8.12 0.88 -8.46
C ILE A 121 -8.95 2.18 -8.46
N LEU A 122 -9.59 2.52 -9.59
CA LEU A 122 -10.49 3.67 -9.68
C LEU A 122 -11.72 3.48 -8.79
N GLY A 123 -12.34 2.31 -8.78
CA GLY A 123 -13.46 1.98 -7.90
C GLY A 123 -13.08 2.10 -6.41
N LEU A 124 -11.91 1.60 -6.04
CA LEU A 124 -11.36 1.71 -4.69
C LEU A 124 -11.08 3.17 -4.30
N ALA A 125 -10.52 3.97 -5.22
CA ALA A 125 -10.31 5.39 -5.02
C ALA A 125 -11.64 6.13 -4.80
N LEU A 126 -12.67 5.85 -5.60
CA LEU A 126 -13.99 6.45 -5.44
C LEU A 126 -14.65 6.09 -4.10
N LEU A 127 -14.56 4.82 -3.67
CA LEU A 127 -15.05 4.40 -2.34
C LEU A 127 -14.33 5.12 -1.20
N TYR A 128 -13.03 5.33 -1.35
CA TYR A 128 -12.21 6.06 -0.39
C TYR A 128 -12.60 7.56 -0.32
N LEU A 129 -12.82 8.22 -1.47
CA LEU A 129 -13.29 9.60 -1.51
C LEU A 129 -14.70 9.74 -0.93
N ALA A 130 -15.58 8.79 -1.23
CA ALA A 130 -16.92 8.70 -0.65
C ALA A 130 -16.86 8.61 0.88
N PHE A 131 -15.87 7.89 1.45
CA PHE A 131 -15.72 7.76 2.89
C PHE A 131 -15.38 9.11 3.53
N PHE A 132 -14.41 9.84 2.97
CA PHE A 132 -14.01 11.15 3.50
C PHE A 132 -15.10 12.20 3.33
N LEU A 133 -15.86 12.15 2.25
CA LEU A 133 -17.04 12.99 2.06
C LEU A 133 -18.11 12.70 3.12
N SER A 134 -18.44 11.42 3.35
CA SER A 134 -19.37 11.00 4.40
C SER A 134 -18.89 11.41 5.79
N LEU A 135 -17.58 11.34 6.06
CA LEU A 135 -16.98 11.78 7.32
C LEU A 135 -17.12 13.29 7.51
N GLY A 136 -16.85 14.07 6.45
CA GLY A 136 -17.09 15.51 6.43
C GLY A 136 -18.54 15.86 6.78
N MET A 137 -19.47 15.18 6.12
CA MET A 137 -20.91 15.36 6.33
C MET A 137 -21.35 14.96 7.75
N LEU A 138 -20.81 13.87 8.29
CA LEU A 138 -21.06 13.43 9.67
C LEU A 138 -20.67 14.50 10.68
N VAL A 139 -19.44 15.02 10.59
CA VAL A 139 -18.98 16.05 11.53
C VAL A 139 -19.74 17.36 11.32
N SER A 140 -20.11 17.70 10.09
CA SER A 140 -21.00 18.84 9.79
C SER A 140 -22.38 18.69 10.44
N ALA A 141 -22.95 17.48 10.47
CA ALA A 141 -24.23 17.21 11.12
C ALA A 141 -24.15 17.32 12.65
N LEU A 142 -23.02 16.92 13.24
CA LEU A 142 -22.82 16.91 14.70
C LEU A 142 -22.42 18.27 15.26
N THR A 143 -21.78 19.12 14.46
CA THR A 143 -21.31 20.45 14.89
C THR A 143 -22.34 21.54 14.62
N ARG A 144 -22.38 22.54 15.51
CA ARG A 144 -23.26 23.71 15.33
C ARG A 144 -22.61 24.82 14.50
N ARG A 145 -21.27 24.88 14.51
CA ARG A 145 -20.50 25.93 13.85
C ARG A 145 -19.61 25.39 12.76
N ALA A 146 -19.59 26.03 11.59
CA ALA A 146 -18.79 25.59 10.44
C ALA A 146 -17.28 25.63 10.75
N ALA A 147 -16.81 26.66 11.46
CA ALA A 147 -15.41 26.78 11.87
C ALA A 147 -14.96 25.61 12.78
N THR A 148 -15.80 25.17 13.71
CA THR A 148 -15.51 24.03 14.59
C THR A 148 -15.46 22.73 13.80
N SER A 149 -16.34 22.56 12.80
CA SER A 149 -16.37 21.38 11.93
C SER A 149 -15.03 21.17 11.21
N VAL A 150 -14.47 22.22 10.59
CA VAL A 150 -13.18 22.16 9.89
C VAL A 150 -12.06 21.70 10.82
N ILE A 151 -11.95 22.31 12.01
CA ILE A 151 -10.86 22.01 12.94
C ILE A 151 -10.90 20.53 13.36
N VAL A 152 -12.09 20.04 13.74
CA VAL A 152 -12.28 18.64 14.13
C VAL A 152 -11.97 17.70 12.97
N LEU A 153 -12.42 18.04 11.76
CA LEU A 153 -12.19 17.23 10.57
C LEU A 153 -10.74 17.18 10.14
N LEU A 154 -10.01 18.29 10.19
CA LEU A 154 -8.58 18.32 9.87
C LEU A 154 -7.78 17.47 10.86
N PHE A 155 -8.13 17.52 12.15
CA PHE A 155 -7.51 16.67 13.16
C PHE A 155 -7.82 15.17 12.92
N ALA A 156 -9.08 14.83 12.69
CA ALA A 156 -9.50 13.46 12.39
C ALA A 156 -8.85 12.94 11.11
N TRP A 157 -8.77 13.77 10.06
CA TRP A 157 -8.10 13.46 8.80
C TRP A 157 -6.62 13.19 9.00
N ALA A 158 -5.90 14.05 9.73
CA ALA A 158 -4.48 13.85 10.00
C ALA A 158 -4.24 12.54 10.76
N LEU A 159 -5.10 12.22 11.73
CA LEU A 159 -5.04 10.98 12.48
C LEU A 159 -5.29 9.75 11.60
N LEU A 160 -6.28 9.80 10.72
CA LEU A 160 -6.64 8.71 9.81
C LEU A 160 -5.62 8.48 8.70
N VAL A 161 -5.09 9.56 8.10
CA VAL A 161 -4.22 9.50 6.92
C VAL A 161 -2.75 9.31 7.28
N PHE A 162 -2.27 9.95 8.36
CA PHE A 162 -0.85 9.90 8.73
C PHE A 162 -0.60 9.10 10.00
N VAL A 163 -1.34 9.34 11.08
CA VAL A 163 -0.98 8.76 12.39
C VAL A 163 -1.26 7.26 12.43
N LEU A 164 -2.49 6.83 12.10
CA LEU A 164 -2.89 5.42 12.18
C LEU A 164 -2.04 4.47 11.34
N PRO A 165 -1.74 4.75 10.05
CA PRO A 165 -0.88 3.88 9.25
C PRO A 165 0.53 3.72 9.81
N ASN A 166 1.08 4.78 10.42
CA ASN A 166 2.39 4.74 11.05
C ASN A 166 2.37 3.98 12.37
N LEU A 167 1.33 4.20 13.20
CA LEU A 167 1.17 3.52 14.49
C LEU A 167 1.09 2.00 14.34
N GLY A 168 0.39 1.46 13.33
CA GLY A 168 0.31 0.00 13.20
C GLY A 168 1.65 -0.65 12.88
N THR A 169 2.56 0.04 12.17
CA THR A 169 3.93 -0.45 11.97
C THR A 169 4.73 -0.45 13.28
N LEU A 170 4.57 0.59 14.11
CA LEU A 170 5.23 0.73 15.41
C LEU A 170 4.75 -0.35 16.38
N VAL A 171 3.44 -0.55 16.47
CA VAL A 171 2.81 -1.57 17.32
C VAL A 171 3.24 -2.96 16.88
N ALA A 172 3.23 -3.25 15.57
CA ALA A 172 3.64 -4.56 15.06
C ALA A 172 5.09 -4.92 15.44
N ARG A 173 6.00 -3.94 15.48
CA ARG A 173 7.39 -4.13 15.89
C ARG A 173 7.57 -4.47 17.36
N GLN A 174 6.61 -4.13 18.23
CA GLN A 174 6.64 -4.53 19.64
C GLN A 174 6.33 -6.02 19.82
N PHE A 175 5.52 -6.60 18.92
CA PHE A 175 5.15 -8.02 18.97
C PHE A 175 6.06 -8.91 18.13
N VAL A 176 6.69 -8.37 17.09
CA VAL A 176 7.58 -9.12 16.19
C VAL A 176 8.92 -8.41 16.07
N SER A 177 9.95 -8.97 16.73
CA SER A 177 11.32 -8.50 16.62
C SER A 177 11.96 -9.03 15.33
N VAL A 178 12.04 -8.16 14.32
CA VAL A 178 12.79 -8.44 13.10
C VAL A 178 14.18 -7.80 13.23
N PRO A 179 15.29 -8.56 13.10
CA PRO A 179 16.62 -7.97 13.15
C PRO A 179 16.79 -6.97 12.01
N SER A 180 17.55 -5.90 12.22
CA SER A 180 17.81 -4.94 11.14
C SER A 180 18.65 -5.60 10.05
N VAL A 181 18.54 -5.12 8.80
CA VAL A 181 19.38 -5.61 7.68
C VAL A 181 20.86 -5.51 8.02
N LYS A 182 21.25 -4.43 8.74
CA LYS A 182 22.61 -4.22 9.25
C LYS A 182 23.01 -5.27 10.29
N ALA A 183 22.14 -5.59 11.25
CA ALA A 183 22.42 -6.64 12.23
C ALA A 183 22.53 -8.02 11.56
N LEU A 184 21.74 -8.27 10.50
CA LEU A 184 21.85 -9.51 9.72
C LEU A 184 23.17 -9.57 8.94
N SER A 185 23.61 -8.48 8.29
CA SER A 185 24.88 -8.44 7.58
C SER A 185 26.08 -8.56 8.53
N GLU A 186 26.05 -7.87 9.68
CA GLU A 186 27.08 -7.98 10.71
C GLU A 186 27.21 -9.43 11.22
N LYS A 187 26.06 -10.10 11.44
CA LYS A 187 26.06 -11.50 11.86
C LYS A 187 26.63 -12.43 10.78
N ARG A 188 26.33 -12.19 9.49
CA ARG A 188 26.93 -12.94 8.36
C ARG A 188 28.45 -12.76 8.30
N GLU A 189 28.94 -11.53 8.46
CA GLU A 189 30.37 -11.24 8.48
C GLU A 189 31.08 -11.88 9.67
N GLN A 190 30.44 -11.91 10.84
CA GLN A 190 30.96 -12.61 12.02
C GLN A 190 31.06 -14.11 11.78
N THR A 191 30.01 -14.75 11.25
CA THR A 191 30.04 -16.18 10.88
C THR A 191 31.15 -16.44 9.86
N TRP A 192 31.24 -15.63 8.80
CA TRP A 192 32.29 -15.76 7.79
C TRP A 192 33.69 -15.68 8.40
N THR A 193 33.95 -14.64 9.20
CA THR A 193 35.27 -14.42 9.82
C THR A 193 35.63 -15.55 10.77
N ARG A 194 34.68 -16.01 11.60
CA ARG A 194 34.87 -17.12 12.53
C ARG A 194 35.27 -18.40 11.79
N GLU A 195 34.51 -18.77 10.78
CA GLU A 195 34.74 -20.00 10.03
C GLU A 195 36.05 -19.91 9.22
N VAL A 196 36.34 -18.78 8.57
CA VAL A 196 37.64 -18.57 7.88
C VAL A 196 38.83 -18.78 8.81
N LEU A 197 38.80 -18.18 10.01
CA LEU A 197 39.88 -18.31 10.99
C LEU A 197 40.04 -19.74 11.50
N LEU A 198 38.94 -20.46 11.75
CA LEU A 198 38.96 -21.87 12.16
C LEU A 198 39.57 -22.77 11.07
N GLY A 199 39.23 -22.51 9.80
CA GLY A 199 39.77 -23.26 8.66
C GLY A 199 41.28 -23.07 8.51
N ILE A 200 41.76 -21.83 8.65
CA ILE A 200 43.20 -21.52 8.62
C ILE A 200 43.93 -22.13 9.81
N SER A 201 43.34 -22.06 11.01
CA SER A 201 43.99 -22.50 12.25
C SER A 201 44.09 -24.03 12.38
N ARG A 202 43.12 -24.78 11.84
CA ARG A 202 43.06 -26.25 12.02
C ARG A 202 43.53 -27.04 10.80
N GLY A 203 43.81 -26.37 9.67
CA GLY A 203 44.19 -27.04 8.42
C GLY A 203 43.09 -27.96 7.88
N GLU A 204 41.84 -27.70 8.25
CA GLU A 204 40.67 -28.50 7.87
C GLU A 204 40.25 -28.24 6.41
N ASN A 205 39.46 -29.16 5.84
CA ASN A 205 39.00 -29.06 4.46
C ASN A 205 38.09 -27.84 4.27
N TRP A 206 38.56 -26.86 3.49
CA TRP A 206 37.85 -25.62 3.21
C TRP A 206 36.43 -25.83 2.65
N ALA A 207 36.21 -26.94 1.95
CA ALA A 207 34.90 -27.30 1.42
C ALA A 207 33.84 -27.48 2.52
N ASP A 208 34.21 -28.04 3.68
CA ASP A 208 33.26 -28.29 4.77
C ASP A 208 32.93 -27.00 5.53
N HIS A 209 33.88 -26.08 5.68
CA HIS A 209 33.64 -24.75 6.25
C HIS A 209 32.73 -23.92 5.36
N MET A 210 32.95 -23.93 4.05
CA MET A 210 32.09 -23.23 3.10
C MET A 210 30.65 -23.77 3.12
N ARG A 211 30.47 -25.08 3.28
CA ARG A 211 29.15 -25.71 3.48
C ARG A 211 28.49 -25.26 4.78
N THR A 212 29.24 -25.16 5.88
CA THR A 212 28.74 -24.67 7.16
C THR A 212 28.29 -23.22 7.07
N ILE A 213 29.12 -22.34 6.52
CA ILE A 213 28.79 -20.92 6.27
C ILE A 213 27.51 -20.80 5.44
N SER A 214 27.42 -21.55 4.34
CA SER A 214 26.25 -21.50 3.45
C SER A 214 24.98 -21.93 4.19
N ARG A 215 25.04 -23.05 4.93
CA ARG A 215 23.91 -23.53 5.74
C ARG A 215 23.49 -22.53 6.84
N GLU A 216 24.44 -21.88 7.50
CA GLU A 216 24.14 -20.86 8.50
C GLU A 216 23.50 -19.61 7.87
N ASN A 217 24.03 -19.16 6.73
CA ASN A 217 23.48 -18.03 5.99
C ASN A 217 22.05 -18.30 5.51
N ASP A 218 21.80 -19.51 4.98
CA ASP A 218 20.47 -19.94 4.55
C ASP A 218 19.48 -19.95 5.73
N ARG A 219 19.87 -20.55 6.87
CA ARG A 219 19.05 -20.56 8.10
C ARG A 219 18.73 -19.15 8.59
N MET A 220 19.72 -18.25 8.58
CA MET A 220 19.53 -16.86 9.00
C MET A 220 18.60 -16.09 8.06
N GLU A 221 18.70 -16.34 6.76
CA GLU A 221 17.84 -15.71 5.75
C GLU A 221 16.39 -16.21 5.85
N GLU A 222 16.19 -17.50 6.09
CA GLU A 222 14.87 -18.09 6.32
C GLU A 222 14.20 -17.54 7.59
N ASP A 223 14.92 -17.50 8.72
CA ASP A 223 14.40 -16.94 9.98
C ASP A 223 14.05 -15.45 9.82
N TYR A 224 14.91 -14.68 9.16
CA TYR A 224 14.62 -13.27 8.84
C TYR A 224 13.37 -13.15 7.99
N ARG A 225 13.23 -13.95 6.92
CA ARG A 225 12.07 -13.92 6.03
C ARG A 225 10.78 -14.23 6.78
N LEU A 226 10.74 -15.29 7.59
CA LEU A 226 9.56 -15.69 8.36
C LEU A 226 9.13 -14.62 9.37
N LYS A 227 10.08 -14.02 10.09
CA LYS A 227 9.82 -12.92 11.04
C LYS A 227 9.33 -11.68 10.31
N PHE A 228 9.97 -11.32 9.19
CA PHE A 228 9.58 -10.18 8.39
C PHE A 228 8.16 -10.34 7.83
N GLU A 229 7.81 -11.51 7.29
CA GLU A 229 6.46 -11.80 6.81
C GLU A 229 5.41 -11.74 7.94
N ARG A 230 5.76 -12.19 9.15
CA ARG A 230 4.88 -12.07 10.32
C ARG A 230 4.68 -10.61 10.72
N LEU A 231 5.75 -9.81 10.74
CA LEU A 231 5.68 -8.38 11.03
C LEU A 231 4.80 -7.66 10.00
N VAL A 232 5.01 -7.91 8.70
CA VAL A 232 4.22 -7.29 7.63
C VAL A 232 2.74 -7.65 7.76
N ARG A 233 2.40 -8.93 7.96
CA ARG A 233 1.00 -9.36 8.11
C ARG A 233 0.33 -8.70 9.32
N LEU A 234 1.01 -8.67 10.47
CA LEU A 234 0.48 -8.02 11.66
C LEU A 234 0.29 -6.52 11.45
N SER A 235 1.29 -5.85 10.87
CA SER A 235 1.23 -4.42 10.55
C SER A 235 0.08 -4.11 9.61
N ARG A 236 -0.13 -4.90 8.55
CA ARG A 236 -1.25 -4.72 7.62
C ARG A 236 -2.59 -4.89 8.33
N ASN A 237 -2.73 -5.94 9.14
CA ASN A 237 -3.97 -6.19 9.88
C ASN A 237 -4.32 -5.05 10.85
N ILE A 238 -3.34 -4.47 11.53
CA ILE A 238 -3.57 -3.29 12.39
C ILE A 238 -3.88 -2.05 11.54
N ASN A 239 -3.12 -1.86 10.46
CA ASN A 239 -3.27 -0.70 9.57
C ASN A 239 -4.60 -0.67 8.82
N ARG A 240 -5.29 -1.81 8.65
CA ARG A 240 -6.66 -1.88 8.10
C ARG A 240 -7.68 -1.02 8.83
N LEU A 241 -7.41 -0.62 10.07
CA LEU A 241 -8.24 0.34 10.80
C LEU A 241 -8.23 1.73 10.14
N SER A 242 -7.17 2.06 9.40
CA SER A 242 -7.09 3.28 8.57
C SER A 242 -7.66 3.01 7.17
N PRO A 243 -8.64 3.80 6.72
CA PRO A 243 -9.10 3.81 5.34
C PRO A 243 -7.97 4.13 4.35
N ALA A 244 -7.01 4.97 4.76
CA ALA A 244 -5.89 5.39 3.92
C ALA A 244 -4.88 4.26 3.69
N ALA A 245 -4.62 3.46 4.73
CA ALA A 245 -3.79 2.27 4.58
C ALA A 245 -4.51 1.17 3.78
N SER A 246 -5.82 0.99 4.00
CA SER A 246 -6.62 0.02 3.23
C SER A 246 -6.62 0.34 1.73
N LEU A 247 -6.77 1.61 1.36
CA LEU A 247 -6.62 2.07 -0.03
C LEU A 247 -5.22 1.74 -0.58
N LEU A 248 -4.16 2.10 0.16
CA LEU A 248 -2.78 1.91 -0.29
C LEU A 248 -2.46 0.43 -0.51
N ASP A 249 -2.76 -0.41 0.48
CA ASP A 249 -2.49 -1.84 0.44
C ASP A 249 -3.26 -2.52 -0.69
N ALA A 250 -4.57 -2.28 -0.80
CA ALA A 250 -5.38 -2.90 -1.85
C ALA A 250 -4.98 -2.40 -3.25
N ALA A 251 -4.75 -1.09 -3.42
CA ALA A 251 -4.39 -0.55 -4.73
C ALA A 251 -3.02 -1.05 -5.20
N THR A 252 -2.03 -1.14 -4.31
CA THR A 252 -0.69 -1.65 -4.67
C THR A 252 -0.70 -3.15 -4.96
N GLU A 253 -1.47 -3.94 -4.20
CA GLU A 253 -1.66 -5.36 -4.48
C GLU A 253 -2.37 -5.60 -5.83
N ILE A 254 -3.42 -4.82 -6.14
CA ILE A 254 -4.12 -4.88 -7.44
C ILE A 254 -3.20 -4.44 -8.58
N ALA A 255 -2.39 -3.39 -8.38
CA ALA A 255 -1.42 -2.92 -9.36
C ALA A 255 -0.28 -3.92 -9.62
N GLY A 256 -0.06 -4.90 -8.74
CA GLY A 256 1.10 -5.79 -8.83
C GLY A 256 2.40 -5.12 -8.38
N THR A 257 2.31 -4.08 -7.56
CA THR A 257 3.46 -3.37 -6.97
C THR A 257 3.50 -3.47 -5.44
N GLY A 258 2.54 -4.19 -4.86
CA GLY A 258 2.45 -4.45 -3.42
C GLY A 258 3.44 -5.48 -2.91
N ILE A 259 3.46 -5.62 -1.58
CA ILE A 259 4.43 -6.49 -0.87
C ILE A 259 4.24 -7.96 -1.25
N GLY A 260 3.00 -8.41 -1.45
CA GLY A 260 2.75 -9.79 -1.89
C GLY A 260 3.41 -10.14 -3.23
N GLU A 261 3.48 -9.16 -4.15
CA GLU A 261 4.08 -9.37 -5.46
C GLU A 261 5.61 -9.38 -5.34
N GLU A 262 6.17 -8.51 -4.50
CA GLU A 262 7.60 -8.49 -4.20
C GLU A 262 8.07 -9.82 -3.59
N ILE A 263 7.31 -10.39 -2.65
CA ILE A 263 7.61 -11.68 -2.03
C ILE A 263 7.59 -12.80 -3.09
N ARG A 264 6.57 -12.82 -3.95
CA ARG A 264 6.47 -13.82 -5.03
C ARG A 264 7.61 -13.70 -6.02
N LEU A 265 7.91 -12.49 -6.49
CA LEU A 265 9.03 -12.24 -7.41
C LEU A 265 10.34 -12.77 -6.84
N LYS A 266 10.63 -12.45 -5.57
CA LYS A 266 11.84 -12.98 -4.90
C LYS A 266 11.83 -14.49 -4.82
N GLY A 267 10.68 -15.09 -4.47
CA GLY A 267 10.52 -16.54 -4.44
C GLY A 267 10.81 -17.20 -5.79
N GLU A 268 10.28 -16.63 -6.89
CA GLU A 268 10.52 -17.15 -8.24
C GLU A 268 11.96 -16.97 -8.70
N VAL A 269 12.60 -15.83 -8.39
CA VAL A 269 14.01 -15.62 -8.70
C VAL A 269 14.90 -16.64 -7.98
N VAL A 270 14.61 -16.92 -6.70
CA VAL A 270 15.35 -17.94 -5.93
C VAL A 270 15.10 -19.33 -6.50
N ARG A 271 13.85 -19.68 -6.83
CA ARG A 271 13.51 -20.96 -7.48
C ARG A 271 14.25 -21.14 -8.80
N TYR A 272 14.22 -20.12 -9.65
CA TYR A 272 14.90 -20.12 -10.94
C TYR A 272 16.41 -20.27 -10.78
N LYS A 273 17.03 -19.49 -9.87
CA LYS A 273 18.45 -19.62 -9.54
C LYS A 273 18.79 -21.06 -9.14
N ASN A 274 18.02 -21.64 -8.22
CA ASN A 274 18.27 -23.00 -7.72
C ASN A 274 18.06 -24.07 -8.81
N ALA A 275 17.21 -23.82 -9.80
CA ALA A 275 16.98 -24.75 -10.91
C ALA A 275 18.14 -24.79 -11.91
N ILE A 276 18.87 -23.68 -12.10
CA ILE A 276 19.95 -23.59 -13.10
C ILE A 276 21.36 -23.66 -12.50
N ILE A 277 21.51 -23.43 -11.19
CA ILE A 277 22.84 -23.24 -10.60
C ILE A 277 23.71 -24.49 -10.69
N ASP A 278 23.13 -25.68 -10.51
CA ASP A 278 23.86 -26.95 -10.61
C ASP A 278 24.33 -27.21 -12.05
N ASP A 279 23.49 -26.90 -13.03
CA ASP A 279 23.82 -26.99 -14.45
C ASP A 279 24.93 -25.99 -14.84
N ILE A 280 24.85 -24.74 -14.35
CA ILE A 280 25.89 -23.72 -14.57
C ILE A 280 27.23 -24.17 -13.99
N ILE A 281 27.23 -24.76 -12.79
CA ILE A 281 28.44 -25.25 -12.14
C ILE A 281 29.02 -26.43 -12.94
N ALA A 282 28.18 -27.36 -13.39
CA ALA A 282 28.60 -28.50 -14.19
C ALA A 282 29.20 -28.08 -15.55
N ASP A 283 28.57 -27.14 -16.24
CA ASP A 283 29.06 -26.61 -17.52
C ASP A 283 30.41 -25.89 -17.34
N ARG A 284 30.55 -25.06 -16.29
CA ARG A 284 31.84 -24.43 -15.98
C ARG A 284 32.93 -25.42 -15.63
N ALA A 285 32.61 -26.49 -14.89
CA ALA A 285 33.56 -27.55 -14.56
C ALA A 285 34.00 -28.33 -15.81
N ALA A 286 33.14 -28.41 -16.82
CA ALA A 286 33.41 -29.05 -18.10
C ALA A 286 34.00 -28.11 -19.18
N ASP A 287 34.35 -26.86 -18.82
CA ASP A 287 34.78 -25.78 -19.74
C ASP A 287 33.84 -25.55 -20.93
N ARG A 288 32.54 -25.81 -20.73
CA ARG A 288 31.49 -25.53 -21.72
C ARG A 288 31.00 -24.11 -21.54
N ARG A 289 31.17 -23.28 -22.57
CA ARG A 289 30.75 -21.87 -22.56
C ARG A 289 29.36 -21.62 -23.16
N ASP A 290 28.77 -22.62 -23.81
CA ASP A 290 27.53 -22.51 -24.58
C ASP A 290 26.30 -23.11 -23.88
N GLY A 291 26.29 -23.15 -22.54
CA GLY A 291 25.15 -23.62 -21.76
C GLY A 291 23.88 -22.83 -22.09
N GLN A 292 22.86 -23.49 -22.65
CA GLN A 292 21.57 -22.86 -22.93
C GLN A 292 20.65 -23.04 -21.72
N TYR A 293 20.51 -21.98 -20.92
CA TYR A 293 19.58 -21.94 -19.80
C TYR A 293 18.26 -21.32 -20.25
N GLN A 294 17.13 -21.87 -19.78
CA GLN A 294 15.81 -21.27 -20.02
C GLN A 294 15.80 -19.84 -19.50
N ALA A 295 15.38 -18.85 -20.28
CA ALA A 295 15.31 -17.47 -19.80
C ALA A 295 14.31 -17.32 -18.63
N PHE A 296 14.65 -16.48 -17.65
CA PHE A 296 13.73 -16.15 -16.56
C PHE A 296 12.49 -15.42 -17.09
N VAL A 297 11.31 -15.99 -16.84
CA VAL A 297 10.02 -15.39 -17.19
C VAL A 297 9.19 -15.22 -15.93
N TYR A 298 8.85 -13.98 -15.61
CA TYR A 298 7.99 -13.67 -14.47
C TYR A 298 6.52 -13.58 -14.88
N ARG A 299 5.63 -14.19 -14.07
CA ARG A 299 4.17 -14.09 -14.25
C ARG A 299 3.57 -13.38 -13.04
N TYR A 300 2.87 -12.27 -13.28
CA TYR A 300 2.17 -11.53 -12.23
C TYR A 300 1.06 -12.38 -11.57
N ARG A 301 0.73 -12.11 -10.30
CA ARG A 301 -0.40 -12.79 -9.63
C ARG A 301 -1.72 -12.40 -10.29
N PRO A 302 -2.61 -13.35 -10.65
CA PRO A 302 -3.93 -13.02 -11.15
C PRO A 302 -4.74 -12.27 -10.08
N VAL A 303 -5.73 -11.48 -10.53
CA VAL A 303 -6.56 -10.67 -9.63
C VAL A 303 -7.34 -11.53 -8.62
N SER A 304 -7.72 -12.76 -8.99
CA SER A 304 -8.35 -13.72 -8.08
C SER A 304 -7.48 -14.08 -6.88
N GLU A 305 -6.17 -14.30 -7.12
CA GLU A 305 -5.20 -14.59 -6.06
C GLU A 305 -4.96 -13.36 -5.18
N VAL A 306 -4.93 -12.16 -5.77
CA VAL A 306 -4.83 -10.89 -5.04
C VAL A 306 -6.03 -10.70 -4.09
N PHE A 307 -7.24 -10.99 -4.55
CA PHE A 307 -8.44 -10.93 -3.71
C PHE A 307 -8.44 -11.97 -2.60
N ALA A 308 -8.05 -13.21 -2.90
CA ALA A 308 -7.90 -14.27 -1.91
C ALA A 308 -6.84 -13.95 -0.84
N ALA A 309 -5.78 -13.21 -1.20
CA ALA A 309 -4.73 -12.78 -0.29
C ALA A 309 -5.14 -11.63 0.66
N GLY A 310 -6.38 -11.13 0.56
CA GLY A 310 -6.95 -10.20 1.53
C GLY A 310 -7.35 -8.83 0.98
N ALA A 311 -7.07 -8.51 -0.30
CA ALA A 311 -7.50 -7.24 -0.89
C ALA A 311 -9.04 -7.11 -0.94
N LEU A 312 -9.76 -8.24 -1.02
CA LEU A 312 -11.22 -8.26 -0.92
C LEU A 312 -11.71 -7.81 0.45
N PHE A 313 -11.01 -8.21 1.51
CA PHE A 313 -11.33 -7.78 2.87
C PHE A 313 -11.12 -6.28 3.03
N ASP A 314 -10.02 -5.74 2.48
CA ASP A 314 -9.72 -4.29 2.52
C ASP A 314 -10.81 -3.48 1.79
N LEU A 315 -11.28 -3.96 0.64
CA LEU A 315 -12.41 -3.40 -0.11
C LEU A 315 -13.72 -3.45 0.69
N ALA A 316 -14.07 -4.62 1.24
CA ALA A 316 -15.28 -4.80 2.02
C ALA A 316 -15.28 -3.89 3.27
N TRP A 317 -14.12 -3.75 3.91
CA TRP A 317 -13.96 -2.92 5.09
C TRP A 317 -14.15 -1.43 4.78
N LEU A 318 -13.62 -0.94 3.66
CA LEU A 318 -13.88 0.43 3.18
C LEU A 318 -15.36 0.67 2.88
N ALA A 319 -16.04 -0.30 2.26
CA ALA A 319 -17.47 -0.19 1.99
C ALA A 319 -18.29 -0.15 3.30
N VAL A 320 -17.95 -1.01 4.28
CA VAL A 320 -18.57 -1.01 5.61
C VAL A 320 -18.37 0.32 6.32
N PHE A 321 -17.14 0.86 6.32
CA PHE A 321 -16.88 2.18 6.88
C PHE A 321 -17.73 3.27 6.24
N ASN A 322 -17.89 3.22 4.92
CA ASN A 322 -18.71 4.19 4.19
C ASN A 322 -20.18 4.14 4.66
N VAL A 323 -20.76 2.95 4.69
CA VAL A 323 -22.15 2.72 5.14
C VAL A 323 -22.33 3.17 6.59
N LEU A 324 -21.41 2.82 7.48
CA LEU A 324 -21.47 3.20 8.89
C LEU A 324 -21.39 4.71 9.09
N VAL A 325 -20.40 5.38 8.47
CA VAL A 325 -20.23 6.83 8.60
C VAL A 325 -21.42 7.57 8.02
N PHE A 326 -21.95 7.13 6.88
CA PHE A 326 -23.16 7.72 6.30
C PHE A 326 -24.40 7.51 7.19
N ALA A 327 -24.57 6.31 7.76
CA ALA A 327 -25.66 6.01 8.68
C ALA A 327 -25.57 6.88 9.96
N PHE A 328 -24.37 7.08 10.50
CA PHE A 328 -24.16 8.00 11.62
C PHE A 328 -24.43 9.46 11.22
N ALA A 329 -24.09 9.88 10.00
CA ALA A 329 -24.37 11.22 9.52
C ALA A 329 -25.88 11.45 9.46
N TYR A 330 -26.63 10.46 8.94
CA TYR A 330 -28.08 10.46 8.92
C TYR A 330 -28.67 10.51 10.34
N ALA A 331 -28.18 9.69 11.26
CA ALA A 331 -28.65 9.69 12.65
C ALA A 331 -28.39 11.04 13.34
N GLY A 332 -27.22 11.65 13.11
CA GLY A 332 -26.89 13.00 13.57
C GLY A 332 -27.83 14.05 13.00
N PHE A 333 -28.14 13.96 11.71
CA PHE A 333 -29.06 14.86 11.02
C PHE A 333 -30.52 14.71 11.50
N VAL A 334 -30.99 13.49 11.77
CA VAL A 334 -32.35 13.23 12.25
C VAL A 334 -32.55 13.69 13.69
N ARG A 335 -31.54 13.55 14.56
CA ARG A 335 -31.59 14.04 15.95
C ARG A 335 -31.68 15.56 16.07
N TYR A 336 -31.55 16.30 14.97
CA TYR A 336 -31.85 17.71 14.96
C TYR A 336 -33.34 17.95 15.19
N ASP A 337 -33.66 18.49 16.35
CA ASP A 337 -34.98 19.06 16.64
C ASP A 337 -35.07 20.43 15.96
N VAL A 338 -36.07 20.59 15.08
CA VAL A 338 -36.27 21.77 14.24
C VAL A 338 -37.03 22.87 15.00
N ARG A 339 -37.54 22.55 16.20
CA ARG A 339 -38.28 23.47 17.06
C ARG A 339 -37.49 24.75 17.36
#